data_AF-A0A973VTG2-F1
#
_entry.id   AF-A0A973VTG2-F1
#
_cell.length_a   1.000
_cell.length_b   1.000
_cell.length_c   1.000
_cell.angle_alpha   90.00
_cell.angle_beta   90.00
_cell.angle_gamma   90.00
#
_symmetry.space_group_name_H-M   'P 1'
#
loop_
_entity.id
_entity.type
_entity.pdbx_description
1 polymer ?
#
loop_
_entity_poly.entity_id
_entity_poly.type
_entity_poly.pdbx_seq_one_letter_code
_entity_poly.pdbx_strand_id
1 'polypeptide(L)'
;MISTWSEWKRYPRPGRGENIEAPISPGLYEVRYAGTGALHSFEAVENVAQALALLLTGAKSWFGRRDARAQADLEYRTCATSSKADAKAAAERMIGRRETYMSGGAL
;
A
#
# COMPACT_ATOMS: atom_id res chain seq x y z
N MET A 1 1.20 19.84 -8.09
CA MET A 1 1.82 18.67 -8.77
C MET A 1 2.77 17.98 -7.79
N ILE A 2 2.30 16.96 -7.10
CA ILE A 2 3.15 15.86 -6.64
C ILE A 2 2.69 14.69 -7.50
N SER A 3 3.44 14.35 -8.53
CA SER A 3 3.10 13.28 -9.48
C SER A 3 4.06 12.10 -9.34
N THR A 4 4.82 12.06 -8.25
CA THR A 4 5.88 11.10 -8.02
C THR A 4 5.57 10.34 -6.75
N TRP A 5 5.69 9.02 -6.83
CA TRP A 5 5.63 8.14 -5.67
C TRP A 5 6.61 8.60 -4.60
N SER A 6 6.16 8.61 -3.35
CA SER A 6 7.06 8.72 -2.21
C SER A 6 7.99 7.51 -2.16
N GLU A 7 9.10 7.67 -1.45
CA GLU A 7 10.00 6.55 -1.15
C GLU A 7 9.24 5.45 -0.38
N TRP A 8 9.76 4.23 -0.48
CA TRP A 8 9.25 3.11 0.31
C TRP A 8 9.57 3.35 1.79
N LYS A 9 8.53 3.40 2.62
CA LYS A 9 8.63 3.53 4.07
C LYS A 9 8.16 2.25 4.73
N ARG A 10 8.78 1.88 5.84
CA ARG A 10 8.34 0.72 6.63
C ARG A 10 7.00 1.00 7.31
N TYR A 11 6.11 0.02 7.21
CA TYR A 11 4.82 0.05 7.88
C TYR A 11 5.00 -0.03 9.40
N PRO A 12 4.30 0.79 10.18
CA PRO A 12 4.47 0.81 11.63
C PRO A 12 4.12 -0.53 12.27
N ARG A 13 4.97 -0.98 13.19
CA ARG A 13 4.75 -2.22 13.94
C ARG A 13 3.96 -1.94 15.23
N PRO A 14 2.92 -2.73 15.55
CA PRO A 14 2.16 -2.56 16.78
C PRO A 14 3.09 -2.82 17.96
N GLY A 15 3.15 -1.85 18.88
CA GLY A 15 4.03 -1.88 20.05
C GLY A 15 5.27 -1.00 19.93
N ARG A 16 5.57 -0.42 18.76
CA ARG A 16 6.72 0.49 18.59
C ARG A 16 6.36 1.97 18.51
N GLY A 17 5.07 2.32 18.53
CA GLY A 17 4.59 3.70 18.48
C GLY A 17 4.98 4.44 17.19
N GLU A 18 5.26 3.72 16.11
CA GLU A 18 5.61 4.30 14.82
C GLU A 18 4.34 4.88 14.15
N ASN A 19 4.45 6.11 13.63
CA ASN A 19 3.34 6.81 12.99
C ASN A 19 3.36 6.60 11.48
N ILE A 20 2.18 6.55 10.86
CA ILE A 20 2.06 6.56 9.40
C ILE A 20 2.30 7.98 8.92
N GLU A 21 3.32 8.15 8.09
CA GLU A 21 3.64 9.42 7.45
C GLU A 21 3.09 9.42 6.02
N ALA A 22 1.85 9.85 5.90
CA ALA A 22 1.15 9.93 4.63
C ALA A 22 0.34 11.23 4.54
N PRO A 23 0.11 11.73 3.31
CA PRO A 23 -0.68 12.93 3.10
C PRO A 23 -2.16 12.70 3.47
N ILE A 24 -2.77 13.68 4.16
CA ILE A 24 -4.22 13.77 4.39
C ILE A 24 -4.85 14.41 3.15
N SER A 25 -4.74 13.71 2.02
CA SER A 25 -5.20 14.17 0.72
C SER A 25 -5.62 12.96 -0.11
N PRO A 26 -6.43 13.17 -1.17
CA PRO A 26 -6.69 12.12 -2.14
C PRO A 26 -5.38 11.65 -2.78
N GLY A 27 -5.34 10.38 -3.15
CA GLY A 27 -4.14 9.80 -3.72
C GLY A 27 -4.19 8.29 -3.78
N LEU A 28 -3.05 7.69 -4.06
CA LEU A 28 -2.86 6.25 -4.08
C LEU A 28 -1.93 5.83 -2.97
N TYR A 29 -2.16 4.63 -2.45
CA TYR A 29 -1.16 3.93 -1.67
C TYR A 29 -0.82 2.59 -2.32
N GLU A 30 0.41 2.17 -2.09
CA GLU A 30 0.88 0.84 -2.42
C GLU A 30 1.56 0.25 -1.19
N VAL A 31 1.15 -0.95 -0.79
CA VAL A 31 1.75 -1.73 0.28
C VAL A 31 2.27 -3.03 -0.29
N ARG A 32 3.51 -3.38 0.03
CA ARG A 32 4.18 -4.60 -0.39
C ARG A 32 4.93 -5.24 0.78
N TYR A 33 5.31 -6.50 0.62
CA TYR A 33 6.26 -7.14 1.52
C TYR A 33 7.69 -6.70 1.17
N ALA A 34 8.45 -6.13 2.11
CA ALA A 34 9.82 -5.67 1.89
C ALA A 34 10.76 -6.81 1.44
N GLY A 35 10.54 -8.01 1.99
CA GLY A 35 11.40 -9.17 1.71
C GLY A 35 11.22 -9.78 0.32
N THR A 36 10.02 -9.68 -0.27
CA THR A 36 9.70 -10.33 -1.56
C THR A 36 9.30 -9.35 -2.65
N GLY A 37 9.00 -8.10 -2.29
CA GLY A 37 8.42 -7.12 -3.19
C GLY A 37 6.98 -7.43 -3.61
N ALA A 38 6.39 -8.52 -3.11
CA ALA A 38 5.05 -8.95 -3.50
C ALA A 38 4.01 -7.93 -3.02
N LEU A 39 3.04 -7.64 -3.88
CA LEU A 39 1.99 -6.67 -3.59
C LEU A 39 1.03 -7.20 -2.52
N HIS A 40 0.87 -6.43 -1.45
CA HIS A 40 -0.14 -6.69 -0.43
C HIS A 40 -1.43 -5.93 -0.71
N SER A 41 -1.34 -4.62 -1.01
CA SER A 41 -2.51 -3.78 -1.23
C SER A 41 -2.18 -2.58 -2.11
N PHE A 42 -3.12 -2.18 -2.96
CA PHE A 42 -2.99 -1.00 -3.82
C PHE A 42 -4.36 -0.42 -4.10
N GLU A 43 -4.57 0.85 -3.75
CA GLU A 43 -5.87 1.48 -3.94
C GLU A 43 -5.74 3.00 -4.11
N ALA A 44 -6.71 3.57 -4.85
CA ALA A 44 -6.94 5.00 -4.95
C ALA A 44 -8.01 5.44 -3.95
N VAL A 45 -7.66 6.34 -3.06
CA VAL A 45 -8.49 6.75 -1.92
C VAL A 45 -8.61 8.26 -1.82
N GLU A 46 -9.60 8.72 -1.05
CA GLU A 46 -9.82 10.15 -0.78
C GLU A 46 -8.95 10.69 0.35
N ASN A 47 -8.45 9.79 1.21
CA ASN A 47 -7.55 10.12 2.30
C ASN A 47 -6.55 8.98 2.46
N VAL A 48 -5.33 9.21 1.99
CA VAL A 48 -4.27 8.20 1.99
C VAL A 48 -3.83 7.83 3.40
N ALA A 49 -3.66 8.83 4.27
CA ALA A 49 -3.28 8.60 5.67
C ALA A 49 -4.30 7.75 6.43
N GLN A 50 -5.60 8.05 6.26
CA GLN A 50 -6.66 7.29 6.92
C GLN A 50 -6.80 5.87 6.37
N ALA A 51 -6.71 5.70 5.04
CA ALA A 51 -6.81 4.38 4.43
C ALA A 51 -5.65 3.46 4.87
N LEU A 52 -4.44 4.00 4.94
CA LEU A 52 -3.29 3.30 5.51
C LEU A 52 -3.55 2.99 6.99
N ALA A 53 -3.95 3.96 7.82
CA ALA A 53 -4.20 3.70 9.25
C ALA A 53 -5.24 2.60 9.53
N LEU A 54 -6.24 2.46 8.65
CA LEU A 54 -7.29 1.44 8.76
C LEU A 54 -6.94 0.12 8.05
N LEU A 55 -5.85 0.07 7.28
CA LEU A 55 -5.47 -1.12 6.53
C LEU A 55 -5.19 -2.26 7.51
N LEU A 56 -5.93 -3.35 7.32
CA LEU A 56 -5.73 -4.57 8.09
C LEU A 56 -4.42 -5.23 7.64
N THR A 57 -3.30 -4.85 8.26
CA THR A 57 -1.97 -5.41 7.99
C THR A 57 -1.69 -6.74 8.70
N GLY A 58 -2.71 -7.29 9.36
CA GLY A 58 -2.68 -8.67 9.81
C GLY A 58 -3.32 -9.53 8.73
N ALA A 59 -2.56 -10.47 8.17
CA ALA A 59 -3.13 -11.49 7.31
C ALA A 59 -4.36 -12.10 8.00
N LYS A 60 -5.54 -11.92 7.42
CA LYS A 60 -6.74 -12.64 7.85
C LYS A 60 -6.54 -14.11 7.48
N SER A 61 -5.84 -14.87 8.33
CA SER A 61 -5.94 -16.32 8.29
C SER A 61 -7.37 -16.67 8.70
N TRP A 62 -8.18 -17.09 7.74
CA TRP A 62 -9.50 -17.70 7.97
C TRP A 62 -9.42 -18.91 8.92
N PHE A 63 -8.22 -19.46 9.14
CA PHE A 63 -7.94 -20.46 10.16
C PHE A 63 -6.96 -19.92 11.21
N GLY A 64 -7.51 -19.36 12.29
CA GLY A 64 -7.01 -19.57 13.66
C GLY A 64 -5.51 -19.52 13.92
N ARG A 65 -4.80 -18.49 13.46
CA ARG A 65 -3.65 -17.94 14.19
C ARG A 65 -3.27 -16.58 13.61
N ARG A 66 -3.24 -15.56 14.46
CA ARG A 66 -2.64 -14.26 14.14
C ARG A 66 -1.14 -14.50 14.04
N ASP A 67 -0.62 -14.75 12.85
CA ASP A 67 0.80 -14.96 12.67
C ASP A 67 1.49 -13.59 12.84
N ALA A 68 1.99 -13.32 14.04
CA ALA A 68 2.71 -12.09 14.37
C ALA A 68 3.99 -11.93 13.53
N ARG A 69 4.46 -13.02 12.89
CA ARG A 69 5.54 -13.02 11.90
C ARG A 69 5.07 -12.58 10.52
N ALA A 70 3.80 -12.83 10.14
CA ALA A 70 3.14 -12.38 8.92
C ALA A 70 2.63 -10.93 8.97
N GLN A 71 2.75 -10.26 10.13
CA GLN A 71 2.97 -8.81 10.17
C GLN A 71 4.39 -8.48 9.66
N ALA A 72 4.72 -9.10 8.52
CA ALA A 72 6.03 -9.30 7.96
C ALA A 72 6.42 -8.04 7.22
N ASP A 73 7.42 -7.31 7.74
CA ASP A 73 8.19 -6.24 7.09
C ASP A 73 7.46 -5.59 5.90
N LEU A 74 6.31 -4.97 6.15
CA LEU A 74 5.56 -4.31 5.09
C LEU A 74 6.22 -2.97 4.81
N GLU A 75 6.26 -2.59 3.54
CA GLU A 75 6.61 -1.26 3.10
C GLU A 75 5.41 -0.64 2.41
N TYR A 76 5.19 0.64 2.64
CA TYR A 76 4.20 1.43 1.94
C TYR A 76 4.85 2.60 1.23
N ARG A 77 4.23 3.02 0.14
CA ARG A 77 4.49 4.31 -0.49
C ARG A 77 3.18 4.95 -0.90
N THR A 78 3.21 6.27 -1.04
CA THR A 78 2.02 7.05 -1.37
C THR A 78 2.28 7.92 -2.58
N CYS A 79 1.23 8.18 -3.35
CA CYS A 79 1.24 9.17 -4.42
C CYS A 79 0.06 10.11 -4.16
N ALA A 80 0.34 11.33 -3.71
CA ALA A 80 -0.70 12.34 -3.52
C ALA A 80 -1.24 12.77 -4.89
N THR A 81 -2.55 12.97 -5.00
CA THR A 81 -3.17 13.56 -6.19
C THR A 81 -4.02 14.75 -5.78
N SER A 82 -4.47 15.53 -6.77
CA SER A 82 -5.31 16.70 -6.50
C SER A 82 -6.76 16.30 -6.22
N SER A 83 -7.21 15.14 -6.72
CA SER A 83 -8.58 14.63 -6.61
C SER A 83 -8.62 13.09 -6.62
N LYS A 84 -9.69 12.49 -6.08
CA LYS A 84 -9.94 11.04 -6.15
C LYS A 84 -10.03 10.52 -7.60
N ALA A 85 -10.65 11.30 -8.48
CA ALA A 85 -10.75 10.96 -9.91
C ALA A 85 -9.35 10.86 -10.55
N ASP A 86 -8.45 11.77 -10.20
CA ASP A 86 -7.06 11.74 -10.64
C ASP A 86 -6.31 10.54 -10.06
N ALA A 87 -6.55 10.21 -8.78
CA ALA A 87 -6.01 9.01 -8.14
C ALA A 87 -6.47 7.72 -8.86
N LYS A 88 -7.76 7.63 -9.19
CA LYS A 88 -8.31 6.49 -9.92
C LYS A 88 -7.73 6.38 -11.33
N ALA A 89 -7.67 7.50 -12.06
CA ALA A 89 -7.08 7.51 -13.39
C ALA A 89 -5.59 7.16 -13.38
N ALA A 90 -4.86 7.55 -12.33
CA ALA A 90 -3.47 7.13 -12.10
C ALA A 90 -3.37 5.64 -11.72
N ALA A 91 -4.32 5.11 -10.95
CA ALA A 91 -4.39 3.69 -10.59
C ALA A 91 -4.63 2.83 -11.84
N GLU A 92 -5.59 3.21 -12.68
CA GLU A 92 -5.92 2.54 -13.94
C GLU A 92 -4.72 2.55 -14.90
N ARG A 93 -4.01 3.68 -15.01
CA ARG A 93 -2.76 3.77 -15.79
C ARG A 93 -1.65 2.84 -15.29
N MET A 94 -1.63 2.55 -13.99
CA MET A 94 -0.65 1.63 -13.40
C MET A 94 -1.08 0.18 -13.47
N ILE A 95 -2.38 -0.11 -13.41
CA ILE A 95 -2.96 -1.44 -13.64
C ILE A 95 -2.73 -1.86 -15.09
N GLY A 96 -2.89 -0.96 -16.07
CA GLY A 96 -2.54 -1.21 -17.47
C GLY A 96 -1.03 -1.45 -17.69
N ARG A 97 -0.18 -1.02 -16.75
CA ARG A 97 1.27 -1.34 -16.72
C ARG A 97 1.56 -2.62 -15.92
N ARG A 98 0.57 -3.16 -15.20
CA ARG A 98 0.68 -4.27 -14.23
C ARG A 98 0.34 -5.64 -14.80
N GLU A 99 -0.23 -5.73 -16.00
CA GLU A 99 -0.20 -7.00 -16.76
C GLU A 99 1.26 -7.50 -16.87
N THR A 100 2.23 -6.59 -17.02
CA THR A 100 3.65 -6.93 -17.04
C THR A 100 4.22 -7.42 -15.69
N TYR A 101 3.61 -7.07 -14.55
CA TYR A 101 4.10 -7.46 -13.21
C TYR A 101 3.32 -8.64 -12.60
N MET A 102 2.03 -8.82 -12.92
CA MET A 102 1.25 -9.99 -12.48
C MET A 102 1.60 -11.26 -13.25
N SER A 103 2.21 -11.17 -14.44
CA SER A 103 2.80 -12.32 -15.14
C SER A 103 4.16 -12.79 -14.60
N GLY A 104 4.72 -12.12 -13.59
CA GLY A 104 5.92 -12.60 -12.88
C GLY A 104 5.63 -13.72 -11.86
N GLY A 105 4.36 -14.09 -11.69
CA GLY A 105 3.89 -15.24 -10.92
C GLY A 105 3.39 -16.35 -11.84
N ALA A 106 4.19 -16.75 -12.82
CA ALA A 106 4.03 -18.03 -13.51
C ALA A 106 5.40 -18.70 -13.57
N LEU A 107 5.59 -19.70 -12.71
CA LEU A 107 6.55 -20.78 -12.95
C LEU A 107 6.02 -21.64 -14.10
#